data_AF-B2IHQ5-F1
#
_entry.id   AF-B2IHQ5-F1
#
_cell.length_a   1.000
_cell.length_b   1.000
_cell.length_c   1.000
_cell.angle_alpha   90.00
_cell.angle_beta   90.00
_cell.angle_gamma   90.00
#
_symmetry.space_group_name_H-M   'P 1'
#
loop_
_entity.id
_entity.type
_entity.pdbx_description
1 polymer ?
#
loop_
_entity_poly.entity_id
_entity_poly.type
_entity_poly.pdbx_seq_one_letter_code
_entity_poly.pdbx_strand_id
1 'polypeptide(L)'
;MEKSELQKLQGFLRQSFGNQGIKVTQARKNPDDADVLLGERQIGEIMVDDEDGDRSFAFAMKVPVERPVLQDYLRRLFENDRLKIIPRPKKNDSVELNSGDDFLGVISADDAKGKSFTFQMAILDIDLDDF
;
A
#
# COMPACT_ATOMS: atom_id res chain seq x y z
N MET A 1 -16.75 2.07 7.42
CA MET A 1 -15.87 3.21 7.10
C MET A 1 -16.67 4.38 6.53
N GLU A 2 -16.46 5.60 7.03
CA GLU A 2 -17.18 6.79 6.57
C GLU A 2 -16.64 7.37 5.25
N LYS A 3 -17.46 8.16 4.55
CA LYS A 3 -17.09 8.76 3.26
C LYS A 3 -15.88 9.71 3.37
N SER A 4 -15.78 10.47 4.46
CA SER A 4 -14.64 11.35 4.75
C SER A 4 -13.34 10.55 4.86
N GLU A 5 -13.34 9.45 5.61
CA GLU A 5 -12.18 8.57 5.77
C GLU A 5 -11.72 7.99 4.44
N LEU A 6 -12.64 7.51 3.60
CA LEU A 6 -12.31 7.02 2.25
C LEU A 6 -11.61 8.09 1.41
N GLN A 7 -12.03 9.35 1.52
CA GLN A 7 -11.41 10.48 0.82
C GLN A 7 -10.01 10.78 1.36
N LYS A 8 -9.84 10.75 2.69
CA LYS A 8 -8.55 10.93 3.35
C LYS A 8 -7.54 9.86 2.96
N LEU A 9 -7.92 8.59 3.07
CA LEU A 9 -7.11 7.44 2.65
C LEU A 9 -6.74 7.55 1.17
N GLN A 10 -7.66 7.97 0.31
CA GLN A 10 -7.36 8.21 -1.10
C GLN A 10 -6.32 9.32 -1.29
N GLY A 11 -6.47 10.45 -0.58
CA GLY A 11 -5.50 11.56 -0.61
C GLY A 11 -4.11 11.10 -0.18
N PHE A 12 -4.04 10.42 0.97
CA PHE A 12 -2.81 9.85 1.51
C PHE A 12 -2.14 8.90 0.52
N LEU A 13 -2.86 7.90 -0.01
CA LEU A 13 -2.28 6.94 -0.96
C LEU A 13 -1.84 7.61 -2.27
N ARG A 14 -2.57 8.61 -2.77
CA ARG A 14 -2.17 9.39 -3.96
C ARG A 14 -0.86 10.13 -3.72
N GLN A 15 -0.69 10.72 -2.55
CA GLN A 15 0.54 11.41 -2.16
C GLN A 15 1.69 10.40 -2.00
N SER A 16 1.49 9.34 -1.22
CA SER A 16 2.48 8.31 -0.91
C SER A 16 3.04 7.63 -2.18
N PHE A 17 2.15 7.22 -3.10
CA PHE A 17 2.56 6.58 -4.35
C PHE A 17 2.84 7.56 -5.49
N GLY A 18 2.51 8.85 -5.34
CA GLY A 18 2.66 9.85 -6.39
C GLY A 18 1.77 9.62 -7.62
N ASN A 19 0.61 8.97 -7.46
CA ASN A 19 -0.29 8.62 -8.56
C ASN A 19 -1.72 9.07 -8.29
N GLN A 20 -2.22 10.03 -9.08
CA GLN A 20 -3.57 10.61 -8.94
C GLN A 20 -4.70 9.68 -9.42
N GLY A 21 -4.37 8.61 -10.15
CA GLY A 21 -5.33 7.61 -10.63
C GLY A 21 -5.84 6.67 -9.53
N ILE A 22 -5.22 6.70 -8.34
CA ILE A 22 -5.66 5.89 -7.20
C ILE A 22 -7.05 6.34 -6.75
N LYS A 23 -7.93 5.37 -6.52
CA LYS A 23 -9.25 5.55 -5.91
C LYS A 23 -9.39 4.61 -4.73
N VAL A 24 -10.05 5.08 -3.68
CA VAL A 24 -10.42 4.27 -2.52
C VAL A 24 -11.93 4.25 -2.43
N THR A 25 -12.51 3.07 -2.38
CA THR A 25 -13.97 2.87 -2.32
C THR A 25 -14.29 1.90 -1.21
N GLN A 26 -15.49 2.00 -0.62
CA GLN A 26 -15.95 1.01 0.35
C GLN A 26 -15.88 -0.41 -0.24
N ALA A 27 -15.35 -1.35 0.54
CA ALA A 27 -15.21 -2.72 0.08
C ALA A 27 -16.58 -3.39 -0.08
N ARG A 28 -16.70 -4.27 -1.08
CA ARG A 28 -17.98 -4.94 -1.38
C ARG A 28 -18.43 -5.93 -0.31
N LYS A 29 -17.46 -6.55 0.39
CA LYS A 29 -17.72 -7.66 1.33
C LYS A 29 -17.88 -7.18 2.76
N ASN A 30 -17.07 -6.22 3.18
CA ASN A 30 -17.07 -5.66 4.52
C ASN A 30 -17.22 -4.14 4.42
N PRO A 31 -18.31 -3.54 4.95
CA PRO A 31 -18.52 -2.09 4.87
C PRO A 31 -17.50 -1.28 5.68
N ASP A 32 -16.74 -1.94 6.55
CA ASP A 32 -15.67 -1.32 7.33
C ASP A 32 -14.31 -1.33 6.66
N ASP A 33 -14.14 -2.13 5.61
CA ASP A 33 -12.93 -2.15 4.79
C ASP A 33 -13.08 -1.26 3.55
N ALA A 34 -11.96 -1.04 2.86
CA ALA A 34 -11.95 -0.35 1.57
C ALA A 34 -11.18 -1.12 0.49
N ASP A 35 -11.67 -1.05 -0.74
CA ASP A 35 -10.96 -1.48 -1.95
C ASP A 35 -10.12 -0.31 -2.49
N VAL A 36 -8.87 -0.58 -2.87
CA VAL A 36 -7.99 0.40 -3.54
C VAL A 36 -7.89 0.04 -5.01
N LEU A 37 -8.25 0.99 -5.87
CA LEU A 37 -8.29 0.82 -7.32
C LEU A 37 -7.29 1.75 -8.01
N LEU A 38 -6.75 1.29 -9.13
CA LEU A 38 -6.02 2.09 -10.10
C LEU A 38 -6.70 1.93 -11.46
N GLY A 39 -7.36 3.00 -11.93
CA GLY A 39 -8.30 2.90 -13.05
C GLY A 39 -9.52 2.04 -12.69
N GLU A 40 -9.75 0.96 -13.44
CA GLU A 40 -10.84 -0.01 -13.19
C GLU A 40 -10.36 -1.25 -12.41
N ARG A 41 -9.05 -1.39 -12.20
CA ARG A 41 -8.46 -2.57 -11.55
C ARG A 41 -8.32 -2.32 -10.05
N GLN A 42 -8.81 -3.25 -9.24
CA GLN A 42 -8.45 -3.32 -7.83
C GLN A 42 -6.98 -3.76 -7.69
N ILE A 43 -6.21 -2.98 -6.95
CA ILE A 43 -4.79 -3.23 -6.67
C ILE A 43 -4.56 -3.68 -5.23
N GLY A 44 -5.42 -3.31 -4.29
CA GLY A 44 -5.27 -3.69 -2.89
C GLY A 44 -6.53 -3.49 -2.08
N GLU A 45 -6.39 -3.71 -0.78
CA GLU A 45 -7.44 -3.57 0.22
C GLU A 45 -6.89 -2.83 1.43
N ILE A 46 -7.77 -2.14 2.15
CA ILE A 46 -7.51 -1.47 3.41
C ILE A 46 -8.43 -2.10 4.44
N MET A 47 -7.84 -2.66 5.49
CA MET A 47 -8.57 -3.12 6.67
C MET A 47 -8.45 -2.09 7.77
N VAL A 48 -9.55 -1.86 8.49
CA VAL A 48 -9.55 -1.02 9.69
C VAL A 48 -9.15 -1.87 10.88
N ASP A 49 -8.25 -1.35 11.69
CA ASP A 49 -7.91 -1.86 13.00
C ASP A 49 -8.26 -0.78 14.04
N ASP A 50 -9.17 -1.13 14.95
CA ASP A 50 -9.72 -0.24 15.99
C ASP A 50 -9.49 -0.85 17.38
N GLU A 51 -8.38 -1.57 17.55
CA GLU A 51 -7.95 -2.07 18.85
C GLU A 51 -7.54 -0.90 19.77
N ASP A 52 -8.08 -0.88 20.99
CA ASP A 52 -7.75 0.05 22.08
C ASP A 52 -8.08 1.54 21.89
N GLY A 53 -8.86 1.90 20.85
CA GLY A 53 -9.33 3.27 20.62
C GLY A 53 -8.37 4.16 19.84
N ASP A 54 -7.24 3.59 19.39
CA ASP A 54 -6.35 4.20 18.41
C ASP A 54 -6.66 3.59 17.04
N ARG A 55 -7.43 4.32 16.23
CA ARG A 55 -7.84 3.82 14.91
C ARG A 55 -6.67 3.87 13.94
N SER A 56 -6.45 2.76 13.26
CA SER A 56 -5.40 2.61 12.25
C SER A 56 -5.89 1.78 11.06
N PHE A 57 -5.15 1.84 9.97
CA PHE A 57 -5.51 1.20 8.73
C PHE A 57 -4.34 0.39 8.19
N ALA A 58 -4.61 -0.84 7.78
CA ALA A 58 -3.65 -1.73 7.15
C ALA A 58 -3.94 -1.81 5.64
N PHE A 59 -3.09 -1.17 4.83
CA PHE A 59 -3.12 -1.35 3.38
C PHE A 59 -2.31 -2.57 2.97
N ALA A 60 -2.92 -3.46 2.17
CA ALA A 60 -2.27 -4.63 1.59
C ALA A 60 -2.47 -4.67 0.06
N MET A 61 -1.38 -4.92 -0.67
CA MET A 61 -1.39 -5.10 -2.13
C MET A 61 -0.60 -6.34 -2.53
N LYS A 62 -1.19 -7.18 -3.38
CA LYS A 62 -0.48 -8.29 -4.00
C LYS A 62 0.39 -7.82 -5.15
N VAL A 63 1.62 -8.31 -5.16
CA VAL A 63 2.64 -7.99 -6.15
C VAL A 63 3.07 -9.30 -6.82
N PRO A 64 2.40 -9.71 -7.92
CA PRO A 64 2.55 -11.03 -8.51
C PRO A 64 3.76 -11.10 -9.46
N VAL A 65 4.92 -10.67 -8.99
CA VAL A 65 6.17 -10.71 -9.75
C VAL A 65 7.33 -11.19 -8.90
N GLU A 66 8.36 -11.74 -9.54
CA GLU A 66 9.57 -12.19 -8.87
C GLU A 66 10.46 -11.01 -8.46
N ARG A 67 11.33 -11.24 -7.47
CA ARG A 67 12.23 -10.21 -6.92
C ARG A 67 13.03 -9.40 -7.95
N PRO A 68 13.61 -10.01 -9.02
CA PRO A 68 14.45 -9.26 -9.97
C PRO A 68 13.71 -8.14 -10.72
N VAL A 69 12.40 -8.27 -10.90
CA VAL A 69 11.58 -7.30 -11.65
C VAL A 69 10.70 -6.43 -10.75
N LEU A 70 10.74 -6.66 -9.43
CA LEU A 70 9.87 -6.03 -8.44
C LEU A 70 9.94 -4.49 -8.47
N GLN A 71 11.15 -3.93 -8.59
CA GLN A 71 11.39 -2.49 -8.66
C GLN A 71 10.75 -1.85 -9.90
N ASP A 72 11.02 -2.42 -11.08
CA ASP A 72 10.50 -1.92 -12.36
C ASP A 72 8.98 -2.08 -12.43
N TYR A 73 8.45 -3.19 -11.91
CA TYR A 73 7.01 -3.41 -11.78
C TYR A 73 6.32 -2.30 -11.00
N LEU A 74 6.80 -1.95 -9.80
CA LEU A 74 6.15 -0.93 -8.96
C LEU A 74 6.25 0.47 -9.58
N ARG A 75 7.39 0.82 -10.17
CA ARG A 75 7.56 2.10 -10.87
C ARG A 75 6.61 2.24 -12.05
N ARG A 76 6.45 1.18 -12.84
CA ARG A 76 5.51 1.17 -13.98
C ARG A 76 4.06 1.16 -13.53
N LEU A 77 3.74 0.40 -12.48
CA LEU A 77 2.37 0.32 -11.95
C LEU A 77 1.89 1.70 -11.50
N PHE A 78 2.71 2.44 -10.76
CA PHE A 78 2.35 3.77 -10.24
C PHE A 78 2.84 4.93 -11.10
N GLU A 79 3.50 4.67 -12.22
CA GLU A 79 4.11 5.69 -13.09
C GLU A 79 5.01 6.68 -12.30
N ASN A 80 5.75 6.16 -11.32
CA ASN A 80 6.55 6.95 -10.39
C ASN A 80 7.96 6.38 -10.19
N ASP A 81 8.95 7.02 -10.80
CA ASP A 81 10.36 6.64 -10.70
C ASP A 81 11.01 6.94 -9.33
N ARG A 82 10.35 7.72 -8.46
CA ARG A 82 10.84 7.98 -7.10
C ARG A 82 10.70 6.79 -6.18
N LEU A 83 9.84 5.82 -6.54
CA LEU A 83 9.72 4.58 -5.79
C LEU A 83 11.04 3.81 -5.81
N LYS A 84 11.50 3.34 -4.66
CA LYS A 84 12.75 2.62 -4.47
C LYS A 84 12.56 1.48 -3.50
N ILE A 85 13.14 0.33 -3.86
CA ILE A 85 13.20 -0.84 -2.99
C ILE A 85 14.53 -0.83 -2.26
N ILE A 86 14.48 -0.91 -0.94
CA ILE A 86 15.65 -0.94 -0.08
C ILE A 86 15.77 -2.32 0.57
N PRO A 87 16.92 -3.01 0.44
CA PRO A 87 17.14 -4.28 1.13
C PRO A 87 17.15 -4.12 2.64
N ARG A 88 16.51 -5.04 3.36
CA ARG A 88 16.52 -5.08 4.81
C ARG A 88 17.74 -5.87 5.32
N PRO A 89 18.53 -5.35 6.27
CA PRO A 89 19.69 -6.07 6.79
C PRO A 89 19.31 -7.45 7.34
N LYS A 90 20.01 -8.50 6.88
CA LYS A 90 19.82 -9.90 7.32
C LYS A 90 18.43 -10.49 7.04
N LYS A 91 17.60 -9.84 6.21
CA LYS A 91 16.27 -10.31 5.82
C LYS A 91 16.22 -10.50 4.31
N ASN A 92 16.16 -11.76 3.88
CA ASN A 92 16.12 -12.12 2.45
C ASN A 92 14.69 -12.33 1.94
N ASP A 93 13.71 -12.40 2.84
CA ASP A 93 12.29 -12.59 2.57
C ASP A 93 11.55 -11.27 2.35
N SER A 94 12.17 -10.12 2.64
CA SER A 94 11.49 -8.83 2.62
C SER A 94 12.41 -7.68 2.24
N VAL A 95 11.78 -6.60 1.78
CA VAL A 95 12.41 -5.33 1.41
C VAL A 95 11.51 -4.18 1.85
N GLU A 96 12.07 -2.99 1.95
CA GLU A 96 11.32 -1.75 2.22
C GLU A 96 10.98 -1.08 0.90
N LEU A 97 9.80 -0.47 0.82
CA LEU A 97 9.43 0.41 -0.28
C LEU A 97 9.47 1.85 0.23
N ASN A 98 10.21 2.70 -0.47
CA ASN A 98 10.32 4.12 -0.18
C ASN A 98 9.90 4.95 -1.40
N SER A 99 9.45 6.19 -1.17
CA SER A 99 9.26 7.22 -2.20
C SER A 99 10.21 8.36 -1.90
N GLY A 100 11.29 8.50 -2.68
CA GLY A 100 12.37 9.41 -2.30
C GLY A 100 13.05 8.93 -1.02
N ASP A 101 12.98 9.74 0.04
CA ASP A 101 13.53 9.45 1.37
C ASP A 101 12.45 8.95 2.35
N ASP A 102 11.17 8.96 1.96
CA ASP A 102 10.04 8.59 2.81
C ASP A 102 9.80 7.08 2.75
N PHE A 103 9.75 6.43 3.91
CA PHE A 103 9.38 5.02 4.04
C PHE A 103 7.87 4.83 3.87
N LEU A 104 7.46 3.93 2.98
CA LEU A 104 6.05 3.64 2.71
C LEU A 104 5.58 2.34 3.36
N GLY A 105 6.44 1.34 3.48
CA GLY A 105 6.02 0.03 3.99
C GLY A 105 6.96 -1.10 3.61
N VAL A 106 6.53 -2.33 3.90
CA VAL A 106 7.34 -3.55 3.69
C VAL A 106 6.73 -4.39 2.58
N ILE A 107 7.58 -4.89 1.69
CA ILE A 107 7.21 -5.91 0.70
C ILE A 107 7.81 -7.24 1.15
N SER A 108 6.96 -8.22 1.44
CA SER A 108 7.36 -9.55 1.94
C SER A 108 7.02 -10.64 0.93
N ALA A 109 7.91 -11.61 0.75
CA ALA A 109 7.68 -12.77 -0.11
C ALA A 109 6.54 -13.62 0.46
N ASP A 110 5.61 -14.04 -0.40
CA ASP A 110 4.50 -14.91 -0.01
C ASP A 110 4.95 -16.38 0.15
N ASP A 111 6.07 -16.76 -0.49
CA ASP A 111 6.65 -18.10 -0.41
C ASP A 111 8.19 -18.05 -0.38
N ALA A 112 8.81 -19.18 -0.02
CA ALA A 112 10.27 -19.31 0.03
C ALA A 112 10.94 -19.20 -1.36
N LYS A 113 10.18 -19.31 -2.45
CA LYS A 113 10.68 -19.16 -3.82
C LYS A 113 10.67 -17.70 -4.29
N GLY A 114 10.03 -16.79 -3.55
CA GLY A 114 9.94 -15.37 -3.88
C GLY A 114 9.22 -15.12 -5.21
N LYS A 115 8.19 -15.92 -5.53
CA LYS A 115 7.45 -15.82 -6.79
C LYS A 115 6.39 -14.72 -6.80
N SER A 116 5.85 -14.42 -5.63
CA SER A 116 4.96 -13.30 -5.39
C SER A 116 5.28 -12.67 -4.06
N PHE A 117 4.86 -11.42 -3.93
CA PHE A 117 5.05 -10.64 -2.72
C PHE A 117 3.74 -9.98 -2.31
N THR A 118 3.67 -9.60 -1.05
CA THR A 118 2.65 -8.70 -0.52
C THR A 118 3.32 -7.43 -0.03
N PHE A 119 2.87 -6.28 -0.53
CA PHE A 119 3.20 -4.99 0.05
C PHE A 119 2.21 -4.69 1.20
N GLN A 120 2.74 -4.27 2.34
CA GLN A 120 1.99 -3.88 3.52
C GLN A 120 2.43 -2.49 3.99
N MET A 121 1.47 -1.62 4.24
CA MET A 121 1.64 -0.27 4.76
C MET A 121 0.67 -0.07 5.92
N ALA A 122 1.19 0.40 7.05
CA ALA A 122 0.38 0.89 8.15
C ALA A 122 0.12 2.37 7.95
N ILE A 123 -1.11 2.81 8.19
CA ILE A 123 -1.55 4.19 8.08
C ILE A 123 -2.23 4.52 9.40
N LEU A 124 -1.74 5.54 10.10
CA LEU A 124 -2.28 5.98 11.37
C LEU A 124 -3.28 7.12 11.13
N ASP A 125 -4.22 7.32 12.06
CA ASP A 125 -5.16 8.45 11.99
C ASP A 125 -4.45 9.80 11.82
N ILE A 126 -3.31 10.01 12.50
CA ILE A 126 -2.51 11.23 12.40
C ILE A 126 -1.95 11.46 10.99
N ASP A 127 -1.70 10.40 10.22
CA ASP A 127 -1.23 10.52 8.83
C ASP A 127 -2.34 11.05 7.90
N LEU A 128 -3.60 11.00 8.35
CA LEU A 128 -4.78 11.40 7.60
C LEU A 128 -5.31 12.80 7.98
N ASP A 129 -4.68 13.49 8.93
CA ASP A 129 -5.12 14.82 9.37
C ASP A 129 -4.95 15.89 8.29
N ASP A 130 -4.02 15.69 7.35
CA ASP A 130 -3.70 16.62 6.26
C ASP A 130 -4.58 16.44 4.99
N PHE A 131 -5.54 15.51 5.00
CA PHE A 131 -6.37 15.15 3.83
C PHE A 131 -7.87 15.32 4.08
#